data_AF-A0A414SKH6-F1
#
_entry.id   AF-A0A414SKH6-F1
#
_cell.length_a   1.000
_cell.length_b   1.000
_cell.length_c   1.000
_cell.angle_alpha   90.00
_cell.angle_beta   90.00
_cell.angle_gamma   90.00
#
_symmetry.space_group_name_H-M   'P 1'
#
loop_
_entity.id
_entity.type
_entity.pdbx_description
1 polymer ?
#
loop_
_entity_poly.entity_id
_entity_poly.type
_entity_poly.pdbx_seq_one_letter_code
_entity_poly.pdbx_strand_id
1 'polypeptide(L)'
;MYTKLDAKIEALGFVKLENEEPEDEFGVSYRREKYTQRVDILRIPEGDHIVTSYEEKMNSEDRNNVIGLTYEEMVLFAKKLKEMKKKYKWE
;
A
#
# COMPACT_ATOMS: atom_id res chain seq x y z
N MET A 1 14.15 2.40 -1.56
CA MET A 1 14.52 2.73 -2.99
C MET A 1 13.25 3.17 -3.71
N TYR A 2 13.28 4.34 -4.35
CA TYR A 2 12.11 4.94 -5.00
C TYR A 2 12.06 4.57 -6.49
N THR A 3 10.94 4.04 -6.95
CA THR A 3 10.76 3.52 -8.31
C THR A 3 9.95 4.46 -9.19
N LYS A 4 9.95 4.21 -10.50
CA LYS A 4 9.04 4.90 -11.43
C LYS A 4 7.57 4.65 -11.10
N LEU A 5 7.25 3.54 -10.44
CA LEU A 5 5.89 3.23 -10.03
C LEU A 5 5.50 4.02 -8.79
N ASP A 6 6.42 4.19 -7.84
CA ASP A 6 6.23 5.06 -6.67
C ASP A 6 5.93 6.50 -7.10
N ALA A 7 6.65 7.03 -8.10
CA ALA A 7 6.39 8.35 -8.65
C ALA A 7 4.97 8.51 -9.23
N LYS A 8 4.41 7.44 -9.82
CA LYS A 8 3.04 7.47 -10.35
C LYS A 8 2.00 7.42 -9.24
N ILE A 9 2.27 6.63 -8.20
CA ILE A 9 1.42 6.54 -7.01
C ILE A 9 1.41 7.89 -6.27
N GLU A 10 2.57 8.55 -6.17
CA GLU A 10 2.70 9.90 -5.61
C GLU A 10 1.97 10.96 -6.42
N ALA A 11 1.97 10.87 -7.76
CA ALA A 11 1.19 11.77 -8.60
C ALA A 11 -0.33 11.69 -8.36
N LEU A 12 -0.83 10.57 -7.81
CA LEU A 12 -2.23 10.43 -7.37
C LEU A 12 -2.49 10.95 -5.94
N GLY A 13 -1.44 11.41 -5.26
CA GLY A 13 -1.47 11.98 -3.91
C GLY A 13 -1.11 10.99 -2.80
N PHE A 14 -0.58 9.81 -3.13
CA PHE A 14 -0.12 8.83 -2.14
C PHE A 14 1.39 8.95 -1.91
N VAL A 15 1.76 9.44 -0.73
CA VAL A 15 3.16 9.57 -0.32
C VAL A 15 3.62 8.25 0.31
N LYS A 16 4.76 7.73 -0.16
CA LYS A 16 5.37 6.52 0.42
C LYS A 16 5.90 6.81 1.82
N LEU A 17 5.65 5.93 2.78
CA LEU A 17 6.05 6.11 4.18
C LEU A 17 7.52 5.77 4.46
N GLU A 18 8.46 6.04 3.54
CA GLU A 18 9.86 5.58 3.65
C GLU A 18 10.58 6.06 4.94
N ASN A 19 10.20 7.20 5.51
CA ASN A 19 10.81 7.76 6.73
C ASN A 19 10.16 7.27 8.04
N GLU A 20 8.96 6.66 7.97
CA GLU A 20 8.22 6.15 9.13
C GLU A 20 8.22 4.61 9.13
N GLU A 21 7.93 4.02 7.98
CA GLU A 21 7.86 2.59 7.71
C GLU A 21 8.59 2.30 6.38
N PRO A 22 9.92 2.13 6.42
CA PRO A 22 10.71 1.85 5.24
C PRO A 22 10.24 0.59 4.51
N GLU A 23 10.23 0.62 3.17
CA GLU A 23 9.97 -0.58 2.38
C GLU A 23 11.04 -1.65 2.65
N ASP A 24 10.60 -2.85 3.00
CA ASP A 24 11.45 -4.01 3.29
C ASP A 24 10.87 -5.31 2.71
N GLU A 25 11.39 -6.45 3.15
CA GLU A 25 10.93 -7.77 2.68
C GLU A 25 9.54 -8.16 3.18
N PHE A 26 8.95 -7.41 4.11
CA PHE A 26 7.62 -7.65 4.66
C PHE A 26 6.57 -6.74 4.05
N GLY A 27 6.94 -5.58 3.51
CA GLY A 27 5.95 -4.75 2.85
C GLY A 27 6.38 -3.35 2.46
N VAL A 28 5.36 -2.58 2.06
CA VAL A 28 5.47 -1.16 1.76
C VAL A 28 4.14 -0.47 2.07
N SER A 29 4.22 0.73 2.64
CA SER A 29 3.08 1.53 3.08
C SER A 29 3.04 2.90 2.39
N TYR A 30 1.85 3.38 2.05
CA TYR A 30 1.62 4.70 1.47
C TYR A 30 0.49 5.43 2.20
N ARG A 31 0.55 6.76 2.27
CA ARG A 31 -0.46 7.60 2.91
C ARG A 31 -0.92 8.74 2.01
N ARG A 32 -2.21 9.02 2.02
CA ARG A 32 -2.84 10.17 1.35
C ARG A 32 -3.49 11.07 2.41
N GLU A 33 -2.92 12.25 2.61
CA GLU A 33 -3.27 13.14 3.74
C GLU A 33 -4.72 13.61 3.74
N LYS A 34 -5.35 13.76 2.56
CA LYS A 34 -6.70 14.32 2.45
C LYS A 34 -7.78 13.54 3.23
N TYR A 35 -7.55 12.27 3.52
CA TYR A 35 -8.52 11.38 4.18
C TYR A 35 -7.89 10.47 5.24
N THR A 36 -6.67 10.77 5.69
CA THR A 36 -5.86 9.83 6.49
C THR A 36 -5.82 8.41 5.88
N GLN A 37 -5.99 8.30 4.56
CA GLN A 37 -6.10 7.02 3.88
C GLN A 37 -4.70 6.41 3.80
N ARG A 38 -4.60 5.16 4.21
CA ARG A 38 -3.39 4.37 4.15
C ARG A 38 -3.59 3.16 3.25
N VAL A 39 -2.56 2.86 2.46
CA VAL A 39 -2.53 1.67 1.61
C VAL A 39 -1.28 0.86 1.94
N ASP A 40 -1.50 -0.36 2.40
CA ASP A 40 -0.43 -1.28 2.78
C ASP A 40 -0.40 -2.45 1.80
N ILE A 41 0.82 -2.78 1.35
CA ILE A 41 1.10 -3.98 0.57
C ILE A 41 1.99 -4.87 1.43
N LEU A 42 1.41 -5.95 1.95
CA LEU A 42 2.06 -6.78 2.97
C LEU A 42 2.30 -8.21 2.46
N ARG A 43 3.47 -8.75 2.76
CA ARG A 43 3.78 -10.16 2.60
C ARG A 43 3.03 -10.95 3.67
N ILE A 44 2.21 -11.88 3.21
CA ILE A 44 1.63 -12.91 4.08
C ILE A 44 2.46 -14.18 3.89
N PRO A 45 3.00 -14.79 4.95
CA PRO A 45 3.80 -16.01 4.85
C PRO A 45 3.07 -17.19 4.21
N GLU A 46 1.75 -17.27 4.41
CA GLU A 46 0.90 -18.34 3.90
C GLU A 46 -0.33 -17.74 3.20
N GLY A 47 -0.36 -17.82 1.86
CA GLY A 47 -1.50 -17.38 1.04
C GLY A 47 -1.25 -16.13 0.21
N ASP A 48 -2.33 -15.57 -0.35
CA ASP A 48 -2.25 -14.42 -1.22
C ASP A 48 -1.87 -13.15 -0.43
N HIS A 49 -0.80 -12.49 -0.86
CA HIS A 49 -0.42 -11.18 -0.30
C HIS A 49 -1.50 -10.15 -0.56
N ILE A 50 -1.66 -9.23 0.38
CA ILE A 50 -2.80 -8.33 0.41
C ILE A 50 -2.37 -6.90 0.08
N VAL A 51 -3.22 -6.22 -0.68
CA VAL A 51 -3.26 -4.76 -0.77
C VAL A 51 -4.46 -4.29 0.03
N THR A 52 -4.22 -3.63 1.17
CA THR A 52 -5.29 -3.13 2.06
C THR A 52 -5.34 -1.62 1.97
N SER A 53 -6.53 -1.04 1.80
CA SER A 53 -6.76 0.40 1.82
C SER A 53 -7.76 0.76 2.91
N TYR A 54 -7.37 1.64 3.83
CA TYR A 54 -8.13 1.92 5.06
C TYR A 54 -7.88 3.33 5.62
N GLU A 55 -8.72 3.79 6.55
CA GLU A 55 -8.46 5.05 7.28
C GLU A 55 -7.49 4.82 8.44
N GLU A 56 -6.31 5.43 8.39
CA GLU A 56 -5.33 5.31 9.46
C GLU A 56 -5.86 5.92 10.77
N LYS A 57 -5.64 5.25 11.91
CA LYS A 57 -6.02 5.71 13.26
C LYS A 57 -7.53 5.83 13.53
N MET A 58 -8.39 5.30 12.66
CA MET A 58 -9.82 5.18 12.98
C MET A 58 -10.05 3.98 13.91
N ASN A 59 -10.53 4.25 15.13
CA ASN A 59 -10.93 3.22 16.08
C ASN A 59 -12.33 2.73 15.68
N SER A 60 -12.38 1.70 14.84
CA SER A 60 -13.65 1.12 14.35
C SER A 60 -14.06 -0.04 15.24
N GLU A 61 -14.49 0.28 16.47
CA GLU A 61 -15.22 -0.67 17.30
C GLU A 61 -16.45 -1.12 16.49
N ASP A 62 -16.43 -2.38 16.04
CA ASP A 62 -17.46 -3.09 15.29
C ASP A 62 -17.80 -2.59 13.86
N ARG A 63 -16.88 -1.91 13.14
CA ARG A 63 -17.12 -1.50 11.72
C ARG A 63 -15.93 -1.75 10.79
N ASN A 64 -16.22 -1.89 9.49
CA ASN A 64 -15.20 -1.94 8.45
C ASN A 64 -14.63 -0.55 8.18
N ASN A 65 -13.33 -0.41 8.34
CA ASN A 65 -12.55 0.81 8.09
C ASN A 65 -11.95 0.85 6.67
N VAL A 66 -12.64 0.29 5.69
CA VAL A 66 -12.11 0.13 4.33
C VAL A 66 -12.39 1.38 3.51
N ILE A 67 -11.34 1.94 2.91
CA ILE A 67 -11.48 3.02 1.93
C ILE A 67 -11.28 2.43 0.53
N GLY A 68 -12.25 2.67 -0.36
CA GLY A 68 -12.18 2.22 -1.74
C GLY A 68 -11.04 2.89 -2.52
N LEU A 69 -10.49 2.15 -3.47
CA LEU A 69 -9.56 2.68 -4.47
C LEU A 69 -10.34 2.85 -5.79
N THR A 70 -9.97 3.86 -6.58
CA THR A 70 -10.38 3.94 -7.98
C THR A 70 -9.70 2.83 -8.79
N TYR A 71 -10.23 2.53 -9.98
CA TYR A 71 -9.63 1.50 -10.84
C TYR A 71 -8.17 1.80 -11.19
N GLU A 72 -7.83 3.07 -11.46
CA GLU A 72 -6.46 3.48 -11.75
C GLU A 72 -5.52 3.24 -10.56
N GLU A 73 -5.94 3.64 -9.36
CA GLU A 73 -5.20 3.41 -8.12
C GLU A 73 -5.01 1.90 -7.88
N MET A 74 -6.07 1.09 -7.99
CA MET A 74 -6.00 -0.37 -7.86
C MET A 74 -4.97 -0.99 -8.81
N VAL A 75 -4.95 -0.57 -10.08
CA VAL A 75 -4.01 -1.09 -11.08
C VAL A 75 -2.56 -0.75 -10.72
N LEU A 76 -2.30 0.44 -10.18
CA LEU A 76 -0.95 0.83 -9.75
C LEU A 76 -0.50 0.04 -8.52
N PHE A 77 -1.36 -0.10 -7.51
CA PHE A 77 -1.02 -0.88 -6.32
C PHE A 77 -0.87 -2.38 -6.63
N ALA A 78 -1.67 -2.94 -7.54
CA ALA A 78 -1.48 -4.31 -8.03
C ALA A 78 -0.13 -4.48 -8.75
N LYS A 79 0.29 -3.49 -9.55
CA LYS A 79 1.62 -3.48 -10.18
C LYS A 79 2.73 -3.39 -9.12
N LYS A 80 2.51 -2.63 -8.04
CA LYS A 80 3.49 -2.49 -6.95
C LYS A 80 3.62 -3.78 -6.17
N LEU A 81 2.52 -4.45 -5.87
CA LEU A 81 2.55 -5.81 -5.30
C LEU A 81 3.37 -6.77 -6.19
N LYS A 82 3.17 -6.74 -7.50
CA LYS A 82 3.96 -7.56 -8.44
C LYS A 82 5.45 -7.20 -8.44
N GLU A 83 5.79 -5.93 -8.26
CA GLU A 83 7.18 -5.47 -8.10
C GLU A 83 7.78 -6.01 -6.79
N MET A 84 7.06 -5.93 -5.68
CA MET A 84 7.47 -6.48 -4.38
C MET A 84 7.72 -7.99 -4.46
N LYS A 85 6.77 -8.75 -5.04
CA LYS A 85 6.93 -10.19 -5.29
C LYS A 85 8.23 -10.52 -6.01
N LYS A 86 8.58 -9.76 -7.05
CA LYS A 86 9.82 -9.98 -7.82
C LYS A 86 11.07 -9.57 -7.04
N LYS A 87 11.04 -8.41 -6.38
CA LYS A 87 12.19 -7.83 -5.69
C LYS A 87 12.62 -8.68 -4.49
N TYR A 88 11.64 -9.12 -3.70
CA TYR A 88 11.87 -9.85 -2.45
C TYR A 88 11.57 -11.35 -2.56
N LYS A 89 11.26 -11.84 -3.77
CA LYS A 89 10.99 -13.26 -4.04
C LYS A 89 9.88 -13.82 -3.16
N TRP A 90 8.79 -13.06 -3.00
CA TRP A 90 7.63 -13.58 -2.28
C TRP A 90 6.98 -14.68 -3.12
N GLU A 91 6.74 -15.83 -2.49
CA GLU A 91 6.13 -17.03 -3.09
C GLU A 91 4.61 -16.88 -3.25
#